data_AF-A0A9J5YUW2-F1
#
_entry.id   AF-A0A9J5YUW2-F1
#
_cell.length_a   1.000
_cell.length_b   1.000
_cell.length_c   1.000
_cell.angle_alpha   90.00
_cell.angle_beta   90.00
_cell.angle_gamma   90.00
#
_symmetry.space_group_name_H-M   'P 1'
#
loop_
_entity.id
_entity.type
_entity.pdbx_description
1 polymer ?
#
loop_
_entity_poly.entity_id
_entity_poly.type
_entity_poly.pdbx_seq_one_letter_code
_entity_poly.pdbx_strand_id
1 'polypeptide(L)' 'MALAPKKVDNILVEVERRQQYQCLAQLGPCNTRYCDEACCTRACFNDYNGLNPLPNCDQIPGLVVRLCSCYHDCHQH' A
#
# COMPACT_ATOMS: atom_id res chain seq x y z
N MET A 1 -17.66 -29.77 -28.27
CA MET A 1 -17.46 -29.71 -26.80
C MET A 1 -16.87 -28.35 -26.47
N ALA A 2 -17.68 -27.42 -25.98
CA ALA A 2 -17.23 -26.08 -25.60
C ALA A 2 -16.89 -26.08 -24.10
N LEU A 3 -15.63 -25.78 -23.78
CA LEU A 3 -15.17 -25.57 -22.40
C LEU A 3 -15.72 -24.23 -21.90
N ALA A 4 -16.44 -24.28 -20.78
CA ALA A 4 -16.98 -23.10 -20.11
C ALA A 4 -15.84 -22.16 -19.65
N PRO A 5 -16.00 -20.82 -19.75
CA PRO A 5 -15.00 -19.89 -19.26
C PRO A 5 -14.94 -19.93 -17.73
N LYS A 6 -13.71 -20.04 -17.20
CA LYS A 6 -13.42 -20.02 -15.77
C LYS A 6 -13.63 -18.61 -15.23
N LYS A 7 -14.41 -18.52 -14.16
CA LYS A 7 -14.71 -17.34 -13.34
C LYS A 7 -13.44 -16.79 -12.69
N VAL A 8 -12.68 -15.95 -13.38
CA VAL A 8 -11.40 -15.35 -12.88
C VAL A 8 -11.35 -13.85 -13.21
N ASP A 9 -12.45 -13.12 -13.00
CA ASP A 9 -12.48 -11.67 -13.29
C ASP A 9 -12.93 -10.81 -12.11
N ASN A 10 -13.47 -11.40 -11.04
CA ASN A 10 -14.02 -10.59 -9.93
C ASN A 10 -13.00 -10.20 -8.85
N ILE A 11 -11.91 -10.95 -8.68
CA ILE A 11 -10.94 -10.67 -7.61
C ILE A 11 -10.00 -9.52 -8.00
N LEU A 12 -9.63 -9.42 -9.28
CA LEU A 12 -8.74 -8.36 -9.77
C LEU A 12 -9.42 -6.99 -9.69
N VAL A 13 -10.72 -6.94 -9.99
CA VAL A 13 -11.52 -5.71 -9.97
C VAL A 13 -11.70 -5.18 -8.54
N GLU A 14 -11.80 -6.02 -7.52
CA GLU A 14 -11.90 -5.55 -6.13
C GLU A 14 -10.60 -4.95 -5.61
N VAL A 15 -9.45 -5.47 -6.05
CA VAL A 15 -8.12 -4.91 -5.74
C VAL A 15 -7.95 -3.53 -6.41
N GLU A 16 -8.32 -3.39 -7.68
CA GLU A 16 -8.27 -2.10 -8.39
C GLU A 16 -9.28 -1.08 -7.84
N ARG A 17 -10.48 -1.51 -7.41
CA ARG A 17 -11.52 -0.60 -6.94
C ARG A 17 -11.26 -0.07 -5.52
N ARG A 18 -10.55 -0.82 -4.65
CA ARG A 18 -10.10 -0.31 -3.33
C ARG A 18 -9.01 0.76 -3.41
N GLN A 19 -8.31 0.87 -4.54
CA GLN A 19 -7.29 1.91 -4.75
C GLN A 19 -7.87 3.29 -5.06
N GLN A 20 -9.18 3.46 -5.25
CA GLN A 20 -9.68 4.70 -5.82
C GLN A 20 -9.66 5.93 -4.89
N TYR A 21 -9.58 5.76 -3.55
CA TYR A 21 -9.39 6.88 -2.60
C TYR A 21 -8.66 6.45 -1.32
N GLN A 22 -7.44 5.94 -1.46
CA GLN A 22 -6.57 5.74 -0.30
C GLN A 22 -5.70 6.98 -0.08
N CYS A 23 -5.59 7.40 1.17
CA CYS A 23 -4.68 8.46 1.57
C CYS A 23 -3.26 7.88 1.67
N LEU A 24 -2.31 8.64 1.15
CA LEU A 24 -0.89 8.30 1.20
C LEU A 24 -0.22 9.10 2.31
N ALA A 25 0.40 8.40 3.25
CA ALA A 25 1.28 8.99 4.24
C ALA A 25 2.73 8.55 4.00
N GLN A 26 3.62 9.52 3.81
CA GLN A 26 5.06 9.23 3.75
C GLN A 26 5.64 9.29 5.16
N LEU A 27 5.91 8.13 5.74
CA LEU A 27 6.45 7.97 7.10
C LEU A 27 7.97 8.17 7.17
N GLY A 28 8.60 8.45 6.03
CA GLY A 28 10.02 8.75 5.94
C GLY A 28 10.92 7.51 5.97
N PRO A 29 12.24 7.69 6.21
CA PRO A 29 13.20 6.60 6.15
C PRO A 29 13.28 5.82 7.48
N CYS A 30 12.70 4.63 7.48
CA CYS A 30 12.89 3.59 8.50
C CYS A 30 14.26 2.91 8.33
N ASN A 31 15.36 3.67 8.50
CA ASN A 31 16.65 3.54 7.80
C ASN A 31 17.43 2.18 7.87
N THR A 32 18.51 1.97 7.11
CA THR A 32 19.47 2.98 6.56
C THR A 32 19.24 3.38 5.14
N ARG A 33 19.60 2.56 4.18
CA ARG A 33 19.54 2.96 2.78
C ARG A 33 18.17 2.68 2.20
N TYR A 34 17.17 3.32 2.78
CA TYR A 34 15.89 3.55 2.12
C TYR A 34 14.89 2.40 2.28
N CYS A 35 14.21 2.44 3.43
CA CYS A 35 13.08 1.61 3.86
C CYS A 35 13.41 0.19 4.37
N ASP A 36 13.39 0.03 5.70
CA ASP A 36 13.25 -1.27 6.36
C ASP A 36 11.77 -1.64 6.46
N GLU A 37 11.38 -2.77 5.86
CA GLU A 37 9.98 -3.20 5.77
C GLU A 37 9.36 -3.44 7.16
N ALA A 38 10.11 -3.95 8.12
CA ALA A 38 9.59 -4.23 9.47
C ALA A 38 9.29 -2.93 10.23
N CYS A 39 10.18 -1.95 10.13
CA CYS A 39 9.97 -0.63 10.69
C CYS A 39 8.82 0.10 9.97
N CYS A 40 8.76 0.02 8.63
CA CYS A 40 7.69 0.64 7.85
C CYS A 40 6.32 0.08 8.20
N THR A 41 6.23 -1.26 8.29
CA THR A 41 5.05 -1.99 8.75
C THR A 41 4.64 -1.50 10.13
N ARG A 42 5.56 -1.53 11.10
CA ARG A 42 5.25 -1.12 12.47
C ARG A 42 4.77 0.33 12.55
N ALA A 43 5.42 1.26 11.85
CA ALA A 43 5.02 2.67 11.85
C ALA A 43 3.62 2.84 11.24
N CYS A 44 3.38 2.26 10.07
CA CYS A 44 2.09 2.34 9.37
C CYS A 44 0.93 1.76 10.18
N PHE A 45 1.11 0.59 10.80
CA PHE A 45 0.08 -0.02 11.65
C PHE A 45 -0.12 0.71 12.99
N ASN A 46 0.91 1.39 13.51
CA ASN A 46 0.78 2.19 14.74
C ASN A 46 0.03 3.50 14.48
N ASP A 47 0.38 4.22 13.41
CA ASP A 47 -0.13 5.57 13.16
C ASP A 47 -1.54 5.55 12.53
N TYR A 48 -1.85 4.52 11.74
CA TYR A 48 -3.10 4.43 10.98
C TYR A 48 -3.93 3.19 11.37
N ASN A 49 -3.79 2.74 12.62
CA ASN A 49 -4.57 1.63 13.15
C ASN A 49 -6.08 1.89 12.98
N GLY A 50 -6.81 0.92 12.43
CA GLY A 50 -8.26 1.03 12.20
C GLY A 50 -8.65 1.69 10.87
N LEU A 51 -7.69 2.19 10.08
CA LEU A 51 -7.94 2.74 8.74
C LEU A 51 -7.48 1.81 7.62
N ASN A 52 -7.52 0.50 7.84
CA ASN A 52 -7.03 -0.52 6.90
C ASN A 52 -5.64 -0.18 6.31
N PRO A 53 -4.62 0.06 7.15
CA PRO A 53 -3.33 0.54 6.69
C PRO A 53 -2.56 -0.54 5.89
N LEU A 54 -1.90 -0.11 4.83
CA LEU A 54 -1.14 -0.91 3.90
C LEU A 54 0.27 -0.29 3.74
N PRO A 55 1.28 -0.82 4.46
CA PRO A 55 2.65 -0.34 4.36
C PRO A 55 3.28 -0.75 3.02
N ASN A 56 4.10 0.13 2.45
CA ASN A 56 4.82 -0.12 1.22
C ASN A 56 6.17 0.63 1.19
N CYS A 57 7.20 0.03 0.63
CA CYS A 57 8.51 0.65 0.45
C CYS A 57 8.69 1.10 -1.01
N ASP A 58 8.22 2.30 -1.32
CA ASP A 58 8.21 2.86 -2.67
C ASP A 58 9.54 3.48 -3.07
N GLN A 59 10.06 3.06 -4.23
CA GLN A 59 11.20 3.71 -4.84
C GLN A 59 10.73 4.96 -5.60
N ILE A 60 11.29 6.13 -5.27
CA ILE A 60 10.99 7.34 -6.02
C ILE A 60 11.76 7.31 -7.35
N PRO A 61 11.08 7.42 -8.51
CA PRO A 61 11.76 7.41 -9.80
C PRO A 61 12.75 8.59 -9.91
N GLY A 62 13.95 8.30 -10.37
CA GLY A 62 15.05 9.28 -10.46
C GLY A 62 15.88 9.41 -9.18
N LEU A 63 15.50 8.75 -8.09
CA LEU A 63 16.28 8.67 -6.86
C LEU A 63 16.66 7.22 -6.56
N VAL A 64 17.86 7.01 -6.01
CA VAL A 64 18.30 5.70 -5.48
C VAL A 64 17.62 5.35 -4.15
N VAL A 65 16.58 6.10 -3.77
CA VAL A 65 15.95 6.06 -2.46
C VAL A 65 14.57 5.43 -2.53
N ARG A 66 14.30 4.51 -1.60
CA ARG A 66 12.97 4.03 -1.22
C ARG A 66 12.46 4.66 0.07
N LEU A 67 11.23 5.13 0.07
CA LEU A 67 10.58 5.69 1.25
C LEU A 67 9.52 4.74 1.78
N CYS A 68 9.26 4.81 3.09
CA CYS A 68 8.09 4.16 3.65
C CYS A 68 6.85 4.98 3.30
N SER A 69 5.98 4.38 2.51
CA SER A 69 4.63 4.83 2.19
C SER A 69 3.63 3.99 3.01
N CYS A 70 2.62 4.63 3.56
CA CYS A 70 1.49 3.95 4.18
C CYS A 70 0.23 4.38 3.44
N TYR A 71 -0.40 3.45 2.73
CA TYR A 71 -1.70 3.67 2.10
C TYR A 71 -2.77 3.28 3.12
N HIS A 72 -3.71 4.17 3.40
CA HIS A 72 -4.77 3.91 4.38
C HIS A 72 -6.07 4.55 3.92
N ASP A 73 -7.19 4.15 4.52
CA ASP A 73 -8.47 4.82 4.30
C ASP A 73 -8.36 6.27 4.76
N CYS A 74 -8.78 7.21 3.92
CA CYS A 74 -8.80 8.62 4.29
C CYS A 74 -9.78 8.86 5.44
N HIS A 75 -9.34 9.58 6.47
CA HIS A 75 -10.28 10.15 7.42
C HIS A 75 -11.20 11.12 6.68
N GLN A 76 -12.49 10.80 6.63
CA GLN A 76 -13.51 11.78 6.27
C GLN A 76 -13.63 12.73 7.46
N HIS A 77 -12.99 13.89 7.37
CA HIS A 77 -13.22 15.02 8.26
C HIS A 77 -14.28 15.94 7.65
#